data_AF-A0A1G9XBA9-F1
#
_entry.id   AF-A0A1G9XBA9-F1
#
_cell.length_a   1.000
_cell.length_b   1.000
_cell.length_c   1.000
_cell.angle_alpha   90.00
_cell.angle_beta   90.00
_cell.angle_gamma   90.00
#
_symmetry.space_group_name_H-M   'P 1'
#
loop_
_entity.id
_entity.type
_entity.pdbx_description
1 polymer ?
#
loop_
_entity_poly.entity_id
_entity_poly.type
_entity_poly.pdbx_seq_one_letter_code
_entity_poly.pdbx_strand_id
1 'polypeptide(L)'
;MRIRTDGDKVYRRDAIEKASRFYDCNKTTAVVSACEDVPQLVRAAEAVLERDDLTMQQKREIAETLSTRAVSFNVHEEIASDTGK
;
A
#
# COMPACT_ATOMS: atom_id res chain seq x y z
N MET A 1 -11.18 -3.46 21.04
CA MET A 1 -11.88 -2.95 19.83
C MET A 1 -12.87 -3.99 19.33
N ARG A 2 -14.06 -3.61 18.85
CA ARG A 2 -15.05 -4.52 18.23
C ARG A 2 -15.41 -4.01 16.84
N ILE A 3 -15.24 -4.84 15.80
CA ILE A 3 -15.61 -4.52 14.42
C ILE A 3 -17.03 -5.04 14.16
N ARG A 4 -17.96 -4.14 13.82
CA ARG A 4 -19.31 -4.50 13.37
C ARG A 4 -19.26 -5.03 11.94
N THR A 5 -19.93 -6.15 11.70
CA THR A 5 -20.00 -6.85 10.40
C THR A 5 -21.44 -7.11 9.95
N ASP A 6 -22.41 -6.45 10.57
CA ASP A 6 -23.85 -6.55 10.28
C ASP A 6 -24.31 -5.47 9.29
N GLY A 7 -25.43 -5.71 8.60
CA GLY A 7 -26.05 -4.75 7.69
C GLY A 7 -25.16 -4.35 6.51
N ASP A 8 -24.94 -3.05 6.33
CA ASP A 8 -24.07 -2.47 5.30
C ASP A 8 -22.58 -2.84 5.48
N LYS A 9 -22.21 -3.43 6.63
CA LYS A 9 -20.82 -3.72 7.03
C LYS A 9 -20.41 -5.17 6.81
N VAL A 10 -21.24 -5.97 6.14
CA VAL A 10 -20.96 -7.39 5.86
C VAL A 10 -19.62 -7.57 5.13
N TYR A 11 -19.26 -6.65 4.23
CA TYR A 11 -17.98 -6.69 3.52
C TYR A 11 -16.75 -6.73 4.45
N ARG A 12 -16.85 -6.22 5.68
CA ARG A 12 -15.74 -6.24 6.65
C ARG A 12 -15.44 -7.66 7.11
N ARG A 13 -16.46 -8.51 7.24
CA ARG A 13 -16.26 -9.94 7.55
C ARG A 13 -15.43 -10.58 6.45
N ASP A 14 -15.80 -10.35 5.19
CA ASP A 14 -15.12 -10.94 4.05
C ASP A 14 -13.67 -10.45 3.94
N ALA A 15 -13.42 -9.17 4.22
CA ALA A 15 -12.06 -8.61 4.28
C ALA A 15 -11.21 -9.26 5.39
N ILE A 16 -11.76 -9.40 6.60
CA ILE A 16 -11.09 -10.05 7.73
C ILE A 16 -10.83 -11.53 7.44
N GLU A 17 -11.75 -12.23 6.79
CA GLU A 17 -11.57 -13.63 6.40
C GLU A 17 -10.49 -13.79 5.32
N LYS A 18 -10.40 -12.86 4.36
CA LYS A 18 -9.30 -12.84 3.39
C LYS A 18 -7.95 -12.66 4.08
N ALA A 19 -7.83 -11.71 5.01
CA ALA A 19 -6.60 -11.53 5.79
C ALA A 19 -6.26 -12.79 6.60
N SER A 20 -7.26 -13.37 7.29
CA SER A 20 -7.09 -14.60 8.08
C SER A 20 -6.60 -15.79 7.25
N ARG A 21 -7.10 -15.94 6.02
CA ARG A 21 -6.60 -16.97 5.08
C ARG A 21 -5.20 -16.66 4.56
N PHE A 22 -4.89 -15.41 4.27
CA PHE A 22 -3.57 -15.00 3.78
C PHE A 22 -2.48 -15.24 4.83
N TYR A 23 -2.73 -14.84 6.09
CA TYR A 23 -1.81 -14.99 7.20
C TYR A 23 -1.88 -16.37 7.88
N ASP A 24 -2.78 -17.25 7.43
CA ASP A 24 -3.04 -18.57 8.03
C ASP A 24 -3.16 -18.55 9.56
N CYS A 25 -3.94 -17.60 10.07
CA CYS A 25 -4.11 -17.43 11.50
C CYS A 25 -5.54 -16.98 11.84
N ASN A 26 -5.85 -16.88 13.14
CA ASN A 26 -7.16 -16.43 13.58
C ASN A 26 -7.44 -14.97 13.14
N LYS A 27 -8.72 -14.60 13.08
CA LYS A 27 -9.18 -13.29 12.61
C LYS A 27 -8.58 -12.10 13.35
N THR A 28 -8.37 -12.22 14.66
CA THR A 28 -7.81 -11.13 15.48
C THR A 28 -6.35 -10.92 15.14
N THR A 29 -5.56 -11.99 15.13
CA THR A 29 -4.14 -11.95 14.76
C THR A 29 -3.97 -11.42 13.34
N ALA A 30 -4.76 -11.90 12.39
CA ALA A 30 -4.69 -11.43 11.01
C ALA A 30 -4.95 -9.93 10.83
N VAL A 31 -5.90 -9.37 11.60
CA VAL A 31 -6.17 -7.92 11.57
C VAL A 31 -5.01 -7.14 12.16
N VAL A 32 -4.41 -7.60 13.26
CA VAL A 32 -3.24 -6.95 13.86
C VAL A 32 -2.05 -7.00 12.90
N SER A 33 -1.72 -8.18 12.36
CA SER A 33 -0.64 -8.35 11.39
C SER A 33 -0.83 -7.47 10.15
N ALA A 34 -2.04 -7.42 9.58
CA ALA A 34 -2.32 -6.52 8.46
C ALA A 34 -2.09 -5.04 8.81
N CYS A 35 -2.47 -4.61 10.01
CA CYS A 35 -2.23 -3.25 10.47
C CYS A 35 -0.75 -2.93 10.74
N GLU A 36 0.06 -3.92 11.12
CA GLU A 36 1.51 -3.78 11.32
C GLU A 36 2.28 -3.80 9.99
N ASP A 37 1.85 -4.63 9.05
CA ASP A 37 2.53 -4.85 7.77
C ASP A 37 2.28 -3.73 6.76
N VAL A 38 1.04 -3.23 6.65
CA VAL A 38 0.69 -2.22 5.63
C VAL A 38 1.62 -1.00 5.68
N PRO A 39 1.88 -0.36 6.84
CA PRO A 39 2.84 0.75 6.92
C PRO A 39 4.26 0.37 6.51
N GLN A 40 4.69 -0.87 6.76
CA GLN A 40 6.01 -1.36 6.35
C GLN A 40 6.08 -1.57 4.84
N LEU A 41 5.04 -2.15 4.25
CA LEU A 41 4.93 -2.35 2.80
C LEU A 41 4.89 -1.02 2.04
N VAL A 42 4.18 -0.01 2.57
CA VAL A 42 4.15 1.33 1.98
C VAL A 42 5.55 1.97 1.97
N ARG A 43 6.27 1.91 3.10
CA ARG A 43 7.65 2.41 3.15
C ARG A 43 8.59 1.65 2.22
N ALA A 44 8.42 0.33 2.10
CA ALA A 44 9.21 -0.46 1.17
C ALA A 44 8.92 -0.08 -0.29
N ALA A 45 7.67 0.19 -0.64
CA ALA A 45 7.28 0.69 -1.95
C ALA A 45 7.88 2.07 -2.25
N GLU A 46 7.84 3.00 -1.29
CA GLU A 46 8.49 4.32 -1.39
C GLU A 46 9.99 4.17 -1.65
N ALA A 47 10.69 3.34 -0.86
CA ALA A 47 12.12 3.08 -1.04
C ALA A 47 12.45 2.47 -2.41
N VAL A 48 11.58 1.62 -2.97
CA VAL A 48 11.74 1.10 -4.33
C VAL A 48 11.59 2.23 -5.36
N LEU A 49 10.59 3.10 -5.21
CA LEU A 49 10.36 4.22 -6.13
C LEU A 49 11.46 5.30 -6.06
N GLU A 50 12.15 5.41 -4.93
CA GLU A 50 13.28 6.33 -4.75
C GLU A 50 14.58 5.85 -5.44
N ARG A 51 14.67 4.58 -5.84
CA ARG A 51 15.89 4.05 -6.48
C ARG A 51 16.28 4.84 -7.73
N ASP A 52 17.58 5.12 -7.85
CA ASP A 52 18.16 5.87 -8.98
C ASP A 52 18.30 5.04 -10.26
N ASP A 53 18.24 3.71 -10.17
CA ASP A 53 18.36 2.81 -11.32
C ASP A 53 17.03 2.56 -12.06
N LEU A 54 15.93 3.13 -11.57
CA LEU A 54 14.63 3.07 -12.23
C LEU A 54 14.41 4.28 -13.14
N THR A 55 14.02 4.02 -14.37
CA THR A 55 13.53 5.08 -15.26
C THR A 55 12.20 5.65 -14.75
N MET A 56 11.89 6.89 -15.13
CA MET A 56 10.61 7.53 -14.76
C MET A 56 9.38 6.73 -15.22
N GLN A 57 9.47 6.05 -16.37
CA GLN A 57 8.40 5.18 -16.85
C GLN A 57 8.20 3.97 -15.92
N GLN A 58 9.29 3.31 -15.49
CA GLN A 58 9.22 2.20 -14.55
C GLN A 58 8.69 2.64 -13.18
N LYS A 59 9.12 3.81 -12.68
CA LYS A 59 8.58 4.37 -11.43
C LYS A 59 7.07 4.60 -11.51
N ARG A 60 6.57 5.13 -12.62
CA ARG A 60 5.12 5.32 -12.85
C ARG A 60 4.37 3.99 -12.88
N GLU A 61 4.89 2.99 -13.60
CA GLU A 61 4.28 1.66 -13.68
C GLU A 61 4.20 0.98 -12.31
N ILE A 62 5.30 1.04 -11.53
CA ILE A 62 5.35 0.50 -10.17
C ILE A 62 4.36 1.25 -9.28
N ALA A 63 4.32 2.58 -9.34
CA ALA A 63 3.42 3.40 -8.54
C ALA A 63 1.94 3.11 -8.83
N GLU A 64 1.57 2.96 -10.11
CA GLU A 64 0.22 2.57 -10.51
C GLU A 64 -0.14 1.17 -10.01
N THR A 65 0.79 0.20 -10.17
CA THR A 65 0.59 -1.19 -9.75
C THR A 65 0.42 -1.33 -8.23
N LEU A 66 1.20 -0.58 -7.46
CA LEU A 66 1.17 -0.63 -5.99
C LEU A 66 0.05 0.22 -5.38
N SER A 67 -0.56 1.11 -6.18
CA SER A 67 -1.69 1.91 -5.72
C SER A 67 -2.91 1.03 -5.48
N THR A 68 -3.54 1.21 -4.32
CA THR A 68 -4.77 0.54 -3.92
C THR A 68 -5.84 1.59 -3.64
N ARG A 69 -7.07 1.16 -3.31
CA ARG A 69 -8.12 2.08 -2.89
C ARG A 69 -7.72 2.96 -1.69
N ALA A 70 -6.84 2.49 -0.82
CA ALA A 70 -6.48 3.18 0.43
C ALA A 70 -5.12 3.89 0.37
N VAL A 71 -4.27 3.57 -0.61
CA VAL A 71 -2.90 4.09 -0.73
C VAL A 71 -2.64 4.43 -2.20
N SER A 72 -2.15 5.64 -2.47
CA SER A 72 -1.76 6.08 -3.81
C SER A 72 -0.31 6.57 -3.79
N PHE A 73 0.49 6.17 -4.78
CA PHE A 73 1.85 6.64 -4.96
C PHE A 73 1.91 7.65 -6.10
N ASN A 74 2.41 8.85 -5.84
CA ASN A 74 2.59 9.90 -6.85
C ASN A 74 4.09 10.07 -7.14
N VAL A 75 4.47 9.92 -8.40
CA VAL A 75 5.86 10.11 -8.84
C VAL A 75 5.96 11.46 -9.53
N HIS A 76 6.75 12.38 -8.96
CA HIS A 76 7.04 13.69 -9.53
C HIS A 76 8.42 13.70 -10.18
N GLU A 77 8.57 14.49 -11.24
CA GLU A 77 9.85 14.75 -11.88
C GLU A 77 10.35 16.12 -11.40
N GLU A 78 11.53 16.15 -10.79
CA GLU A 78 12.19 17.42 -10.48
C GLU A 78 12.81 17.97 -11.77
N ILE A 79 12.20 19.03 -12.31
CA ILE A 79 12.79 19.77 -13.43
C ILE A 79 13.87 20.68 -12.85
N ALA A 80 15.13 20.29 -12.96
CA ALA A 80 16.25 21.18 -12.67
C ALA A 80 16.35 22.23 -13.78
N SER A 81 15.96 23.47 -13.50
CA SER A 81 16.20 24.60 -14.40
C SER A 81 17.63 25.10 -14.21
N ASP A 82 18.53 24.69 -15.10
CA ASP A 82 19.85 25.31 -15.22
C ASP A 82 19.68 26.76 -15.67
N THR A 83 19.77 27.70 -14.73
CA THR A 83 19.83 29.12 -15.04
C THR A 83 21.30 29.45 -15.24
N GLY A 84 21.81 29.12 -16.42
CA GLY A 84 23.17 29.46 -16.84
C GLY A 84 23.42 30.96 -16.70
N LYS A 85 24.52 31.30 -16.06
CA LYS A 85 25.06 32.66 -15.98
C LYS A 85 26.56 32.62 -16.27
#